data_AF-A0A935ASP1-F1
#
_entry.id   AF-A0A935ASP1-F1
#
_cell.length_a   1.000
_cell.length_b   1.000
_cell.length_c   1.000
_cell.angle_alpha   90.00
_cell.angle_beta   90.00
_cell.angle_gamma   90.00
#
_symmetry.space_group_name_H-M   'P 1'
#
loop_
_entity.id
_entity.type
_entity.pdbx_description
1 polymer ?
#
loop_
_entity_poly.entity_id
_entity_poly.type
_entity_poly.pdbx_seq_one_letter_code
_entity_poly.pdbx_strand_id
1 'polypeptide(L)'
;MISVAKDFANAPAKLLSQKCQDLITDAISHVGKHKFQKEYYAGKENEDSSKKNLIALYNNKCCFCESNASPSSFWQVEHFRPKNKSPKKSRYGHHNGYYWLGYEWSNLLLICSKCNNKKNSHFPLLNSENRIKNHPLDANNSLISNITNSIYENEGCILLNPEIDKVEDFLIFKPNGDIKGIDTQGRGEISIELYHLRRENLILARRKISDDFLMR
;
A
#
# COMPACT_ATOMS: atom_id res chain seq x y z
N MET A 1 -0.71 -7.08 -11.10
CA MET A 1 -1.37 -6.82 -9.82
C MET A 1 -2.57 -7.72 -9.80
N ILE A 2 -2.68 -8.54 -8.76
CA ILE A 2 -3.79 -9.47 -8.51
C ILE A 2 -4.33 -9.19 -7.12
N SER A 3 -5.60 -9.48 -6.90
CA SER A 3 -6.18 -9.36 -5.56
C SER A 3 -5.58 -10.40 -4.60
N VAL A 4 -5.39 -10.00 -3.35
CA VAL A 4 -4.77 -10.81 -2.29
C VAL A 4 -5.65 -10.72 -1.05
N ALA A 5 -6.10 -11.86 -0.52
CA ALA A 5 -6.85 -11.90 0.71
C ALA A 5 -5.90 -11.84 1.92
N LYS A 6 -5.95 -10.75 2.67
CA LYS A 6 -5.22 -10.58 3.93
C LYS A 6 -6.18 -10.54 5.10
N ASP A 7 -5.91 -11.34 6.11
CA ASP A 7 -6.63 -11.26 7.37
C ASP A 7 -6.15 -10.04 8.17
N PHE A 8 -6.98 -8.99 8.20
CA PHE A 8 -6.69 -7.77 8.95
C PHE A 8 -6.86 -7.94 10.46
N ALA A 9 -7.59 -8.96 10.93
CA ALA A 9 -7.72 -9.25 12.35
C ALA A 9 -6.47 -9.96 12.91
N ASN A 10 -5.74 -10.69 12.07
CA ASN A 10 -4.55 -11.42 12.45
C ASN A 10 -3.25 -10.61 12.22
N ALA A 11 -3.11 -9.52 12.98
CA ALA A 11 -1.90 -8.70 12.95
C ALA A 11 -0.72 -9.38 13.68
N PRO A 12 0.52 -9.22 13.18
CA PRO A 12 1.72 -9.70 13.88
C PRO A 12 1.82 -9.19 15.32
N ALA A 13 2.25 -10.04 16.26
CA ALA A 13 2.29 -9.75 17.70
C ALA A 13 3.01 -8.44 18.06
N LYS A 14 4.05 -8.08 17.29
CA LYS A 14 4.80 -6.84 17.50
C LYS A 14 3.94 -5.59 17.30
N LEU A 15 3.01 -5.60 16.33
CA LEU A 15 2.06 -4.51 16.11
C LEU A 15 0.99 -4.43 17.19
N LEU A 16 0.68 -5.55 17.85
CA LEU A 16 -0.29 -5.64 18.94
C LEU A 16 0.29 -5.30 20.32
N SER A 17 1.61 -5.21 20.43
CA SER A 17 2.30 -4.98 21.70
C SER A 17 1.96 -3.61 22.31
N GLN A 18 1.97 -3.53 23.65
CA GLN A 18 1.77 -2.26 24.38
C GLN A 18 2.72 -1.17 23.90
N LYS A 19 3.99 -1.51 23.65
CA LYS A 19 4.97 -0.54 23.15
C LYS A 19 4.62 0.00 21.77
N CYS A 20 3.98 -0.80 20.91
CA CYS A 20 3.46 -0.31 19.63
C CYS A 20 2.28 0.64 19.83
N GLN A 21 1.40 0.36 20.79
CA GLN A 21 0.31 1.26 21.16
C GLN A 21 0.84 2.59 21.70
N ASP A 22 1.87 2.58 22.55
CA ASP A 22 2.52 3.78 23.06
C ASP A 22 3.12 4.63 21.92
N LEU A 23 3.67 3.99 20.88
CA LEU A 23 4.18 4.68 19.68
C LEU A 23 3.07 5.31 18.84
N ILE A 24 1.89 4.68 18.77
CA ILE A 24 0.72 5.25 18.11
C ILE A 24 0.23 6.48 18.90
N THR A 25 0.13 6.37 20.23
CA THR A 25 -0.23 7.49 21.11
C THR A 25 0.77 8.63 20.98
N ASP A 26 2.08 8.36 20.96
CA ASP A 26 3.11 9.38 20.72
C ASP A 26 2.93 10.07 19.36
N ALA A 27 2.62 9.30 18.31
CA ALA A 27 2.37 9.87 16.99
C ALA A 27 1.15 10.81 16.96
N ILE A 28 0.13 10.49 17.74
CA ILE A 28 -1.10 11.28 17.91
C ILE A 28 -0.85 12.53 18.75
N SER A 29 -0.15 12.42 19.88
CA SER A 29 0.14 13.54 20.77
C SER A 29 1.20 14.50 20.21
N HIS A 30 2.12 14.00 19.39
CA HIS A 30 3.26 14.75 18.85
C HIS A 30 3.29 14.73 17.32
N VAL A 31 2.19 15.16 16.69
CA VAL A 31 2.05 15.22 15.22
C VAL A 31 3.23 15.96 14.58
N GLY A 32 3.89 15.30 13.63
CA GLY A 32 5.04 15.86 12.89
C GLY A 32 6.37 15.91 13.67
N LYS A 33 6.39 15.53 14.96
CA LYS A 33 7.60 15.47 15.79
C LYS A 33 7.97 14.04 16.21
N HIS A 34 7.00 13.13 16.28
CA HIS A 34 7.23 11.71 16.57
C HIS A 34 8.18 11.06 15.55
N LYS A 35 8.81 9.96 15.95
CA LYS A 35 9.69 9.17 15.08
C LYS A 35 9.18 7.74 14.98
N PHE A 36 8.97 7.29 13.74
CA PHE A 36 8.59 5.90 13.48
C PHE A 36 9.75 4.94 13.78
N GLN A 37 9.45 3.90 14.55
CA GLN A 37 10.35 2.79 14.85
C GLN A 37 10.13 1.68 13.82
N LYS A 38 11.04 1.61 12.85
CA LYS A 38 10.93 0.72 11.70
C LYS A 38 10.82 -0.75 12.10
N GLU A 39 11.44 -1.14 13.22
CA GLU A 39 11.44 -2.51 13.70
C GLU A 39 10.04 -3.06 14.02
N TYR A 40 9.02 -2.22 14.24
CA TYR A 40 7.65 -2.66 14.54
C TYR A 40 6.86 -3.05 13.29
N TYR A 41 6.97 -2.27 12.21
CA TYR A 41 6.24 -2.55 10.96
C TYR A 41 7.10 -3.16 9.86
N ALA A 42 8.42 -3.03 9.93
CA ALA A 42 9.38 -3.51 8.94
C ALA A 42 10.60 -4.14 9.61
N GLY A 43 10.32 -4.98 10.62
CA GLY A 43 11.31 -5.83 11.28
C GLY A 43 12.06 -6.76 10.32
N LYS A 44 13.04 -7.50 10.85
CA LYS A 44 13.86 -8.39 10.03
C LYS A 44 13.06 -9.59 9.54
N GLU A 45 13.43 -10.12 8.39
CA GLU A 45 12.75 -11.23 7.73
C GLU A 45 12.92 -12.57 8.48
N ASN A 46 13.98 -12.68 9.30
CA ASN A 46 14.26 -13.86 10.13
C ASN A 46 13.59 -13.80 11.51
N GLU A 47 12.86 -12.74 11.83
CA GLU A 47 12.08 -12.58 13.07
C GLU A 47 10.59 -12.70 12.76
N ASP A 48 9.77 -13.03 13.77
CA ASP A 48 8.31 -12.88 13.64
C ASP A 48 7.97 -11.39 13.51
N SER A 49 7.73 -10.97 12.26
CA SER A 49 7.59 -9.57 11.90
C SER A 49 6.57 -9.41 10.79
N SER A 50 5.98 -8.21 10.71
CA SER A 50 5.07 -7.87 9.61
C SER A 50 5.72 -8.09 8.25
N LYS A 51 7.04 -7.85 8.13
CA LYS A 51 7.76 -8.08 6.89
C LYS A 51 7.80 -9.56 6.49
N LYS A 52 8.08 -10.46 7.44
CA LYS A 52 8.08 -11.91 7.20
C LYS A 52 6.68 -12.40 6.79
N ASN A 53 5.65 -11.97 7.52
CA ASN A 53 4.26 -12.35 7.23
C ASN A 53 3.81 -11.84 5.85
N LEU A 54 4.20 -10.62 5.49
CA LEU A 54 3.96 -10.05 4.18
C LEU A 54 4.72 -10.80 3.07
N ILE A 55 5.98 -11.20 3.27
CA ILE A 55 6.72 -12.04 2.29
C ILE A 55 6.00 -13.35 2.01
N ALA A 56 5.50 -14.01 3.05
CA ALA A 56 4.72 -15.24 2.92
C ALA A 56 3.40 -14.98 2.17
N LEU A 57 2.63 -13.96 2.61
CA LEU A 57 1.35 -13.59 2.01
C LEU A 57 1.45 -13.32 0.49
N TYR A 58 2.50 -12.61 0.08
CA TYR A 58 2.70 -12.23 -1.31
C TYR A 58 3.54 -13.25 -2.11
N ASN A 59 3.80 -14.44 -1.57
CA ASN A 59 4.61 -15.47 -2.23
C ASN A 59 5.96 -14.94 -2.73
N ASN A 60 6.63 -14.12 -1.91
CA ASN A 60 7.90 -13.48 -2.24
C ASN A 60 7.84 -12.64 -3.55
N LYS A 61 6.73 -11.93 -3.77
CA LYS A 61 6.53 -11.01 -4.90
C LYS A 61 6.09 -9.62 -4.43
N CYS A 62 6.33 -8.62 -5.27
CA CYS A 62 5.82 -7.27 -5.02
C CYS A 62 4.29 -7.25 -5.16
N CYS A 63 3.58 -6.72 -4.16
CA CYS A 63 2.12 -6.52 -4.17
C CYS A 63 1.62 -5.82 -5.45
N PHE A 64 2.33 -4.80 -5.93
CA PHE A 64 1.87 -4.04 -7.11
C PHE A 64 2.32 -4.63 -8.45
N CYS A 65 3.62 -4.90 -8.60
CA CYS A 65 4.18 -5.28 -9.90
C CYS A 65 4.45 -6.77 -10.08
N GLU A 66 4.24 -7.58 -9.05
CA GLU A 66 4.40 -9.04 -9.03
C GLU A 66 5.78 -9.56 -9.43
N SER A 67 6.76 -8.66 -9.58
CA SER A 67 8.15 -9.07 -9.74
C SER A 67 8.62 -9.79 -8.49
N ASN A 68 9.39 -10.85 -8.69
CA ASN A 68 10.11 -11.54 -7.62
C ASN A 68 11.16 -10.60 -6.99
N ALA A 69 11.64 -11.00 -5.81
CA ALA A 69 12.81 -10.39 -5.21
C ALA A 69 14.01 -10.45 -6.18
N SER A 70 14.76 -9.37 -6.28
CA SER A 70 16.07 -9.36 -6.94
C SER A 70 17.15 -9.41 -5.86
N PRO A 71 18.30 -10.06 -6.09
CA PRO A 71 19.45 -9.96 -5.19
C PRO A 71 19.87 -8.51 -4.88
N SER A 72 19.56 -7.58 -5.80
CA SER A 72 19.85 -6.15 -5.69
C SER A 72 18.71 -5.28 -5.15
N SER A 73 17.55 -5.85 -4.78
CA SER A 73 16.40 -5.10 -4.29
C SER A 73 15.78 -5.79 -3.07
N PHE A 74 16.02 -5.19 -1.90
CA PHE A 74 15.39 -5.63 -0.66
C PHE A 74 13.90 -5.27 -0.64
N TRP A 75 13.09 -6.17 -0.09
CA TRP A 75 11.69 -5.89 0.20
C TRP A 75 11.53 -4.70 1.12
N GLN A 76 10.49 -3.92 0.88
CA GLN A 76 10.08 -2.81 1.71
C GLN A 76 8.65 -3.05 2.18
N VAL A 77 8.37 -2.67 3.43
CA VAL A 77 7.01 -2.58 3.92
C VAL A 77 6.52 -1.17 3.68
N GLU A 78 5.53 -1.06 2.81
CA GLU A 78 4.93 0.20 2.39
C GLU A 78 3.68 0.52 3.18
N HIS A 79 3.44 1.81 3.37
CA HIS A 79 2.21 2.35 3.92
C HIS A 79 1.27 2.74 2.78
N PHE A 80 0.18 2.01 2.56
CA PHE A 80 -0.77 2.30 1.47
C PHE A 80 -1.24 3.76 1.54
N ARG A 81 -1.79 4.16 2.69
CA ARG A 81 -1.93 5.55 3.13
C ARG A 81 -0.59 6.03 3.70
N PRO A 82 0.08 7.03 3.08
CA PRO A 82 1.43 7.42 3.48
C PRO A 82 1.47 7.95 4.91
N LYS A 83 2.35 7.39 5.75
CA LYS A 83 2.52 7.86 7.14
C LYS A 83 3.15 9.26 7.26
N ASN A 84 3.89 9.69 6.23
CA ASN A 84 4.62 10.95 6.22
C ASN A 84 3.91 12.00 5.37
N LYS A 85 4.20 13.28 5.67
CA LYS A 85 3.73 14.41 4.87
C LYS A 85 4.16 14.32 3.40
N SER A 86 3.28 14.72 2.49
CA SER A 86 3.65 14.88 1.09
C SER A 86 4.39 16.20 0.85
N PRO A 87 5.15 16.30 -0.27
CA PRO A 87 5.72 17.57 -0.70
C PRO A 87 4.65 18.66 -0.87
N LYS A 88 4.97 19.91 -0.53
CA LYS A 88 4.02 21.05 -0.67
C LYS A 88 3.50 21.24 -2.10
N LYS A 89 4.32 20.92 -3.10
CA LYS A 89 3.99 21.02 -4.54
C LYS A 89 3.55 19.69 -5.14
N SER A 90 3.00 18.78 -4.34
CA SER A 90 2.45 17.51 -4.83
C SER A 90 1.30 17.77 -5.81
N ARG A 91 1.35 17.13 -6.98
CA ARG A 91 0.26 17.20 -7.98
C ARG A 91 -1.04 16.54 -7.52
N TYR A 92 -1.02 15.82 -6.40
CA TYR A 92 -2.16 15.12 -5.82
C TYR A 92 -2.63 15.74 -4.50
N GLY A 93 -2.27 17.02 -4.29
CA GLY A 93 -2.57 17.75 -3.08
C GLY A 93 -1.55 17.52 -1.96
N HIS A 94 -1.43 18.54 -1.11
CA HIS A 94 -0.62 18.47 0.10
C HIS A 94 -1.38 17.75 1.21
N HIS A 95 -0.69 16.90 1.98
CA HIS A 95 -1.22 16.26 3.17
C HIS A 95 -0.14 16.08 4.24
N ASN A 96 -0.56 16.01 5.50
CA ASN A 96 0.33 15.83 6.65
C ASN A 96 0.76 14.36 6.86
N GLY A 97 0.16 13.44 6.11
CA GLY A 97 0.36 12.00 6.27
C GLY A 97 -0.61 11.41 7.28
N TYR A 98 -0.87 10.12 7.14
CA TYR A 98 -1.74 9.32 7.99
C TYR A 98 -0.89 8.70 9.09
N TYR A 99 -0.32 9.54 9.94
CA TYR A 99 0.68 9.13 10.93
C TYR A 99 0.13 8.08 11.91
N TRP A 100 -1.16 8.16 12.24
CA TRP A 100 -1.87 7.21 13.09
C TRP A 100 -2.00 5.81 12.45
N LEU A 101 -1.77 5.69 11.14
CA LEU A 101 -1.77 4.42 10.40
C LEU A 101 -0.36 3.87 10.16
N GLY A 102 0.67 4.45 10.77
CA GLY A 102 2.06 4.04 10.54
C GLY A 102 2.40 2.65 11.07
N TYR A 103 1.58 2.10 11.98
CA TYR A 103 1.73 0.75 12.52
C TYR A 103 0.48 -0.12 12.28
N GLU A 104 -0.49 0.37 11.51
CA GLU A 104 -1.75 -0.32 11.27
C GLU A 104 -1.57 -1.46 10.26
N TRP A 105 -1.86 -2.70 10.66
CA TRP A 105 -1.64 -3.89 9.83
C TRP A 105 -2.37 -3.82 8.48
N SER A 106 -3.61 -3.32 8.50
CA SER A 106 -4.40 -3.14 7.27
C SER A 106 -3.79 -2.13 6.30
N ASN A 107 -2.88 -1.26 6.76
CA ASN A 107 -2.20 -0.25 5.94
C ASN A 107 -0.81 -0.67 5.42
N LEU A 108 -0.31 -1.87 5.78
CA LEU A 108 1.04 -2.33 5.45
C LEU A 108 1.08 -3.30 4.26
N LEU A 109 1.86 -3.00 3.22
CA LEU A 109 1.98 -3.81 1.99
C LEU A 109 3.43 -4.26 1.75
N LEU A 110 3.64 -5.41 1.08
CA LEU A 110 4.97 -5.79 0.59
C LEU A 110 5.23 -5.24 -0.79
N ILE A 111 6.24 -4.38 -0.96
CA ILE A 111 6.59 -3.89 -2.29
C ILE A 111 8.10 -3.86 -2.54
N CYS A 112 8.47 -3.84 -3.82
CA CYS A 112 9.85 -3.62 -4.24
C CYS A 112 10.20 -2.12 -4.23
N SER A 113 11.49 -1.81 -4.12
CA SER A 113 11.97 -0.43 -4.06
C SER A 113 11.58 0.42 -5.28
N LYS A 114 11.49 -0.19 -6.47
CA LYS A 114 11.08 0.51 -7.71
C LYS A 114 9.64 1.03 -7.62
N CYS A 115 8.72 0.21 -7.11
CA CYS A 115 7.33 0.60 -6.89
C CYS A 115 7.24 1.64 -5.76
N ASN A 116 7.97 1.44 -4.67
CA ASN A 116 7.93 2.36 -3.54
C ASN A 116 8.42 3.75 -3.91
N ASN A 117 9.55 3.83 -4.62
CA ASN A 117 10.12 5.11 -5.04
C ASN A 117 9.20 5.87 -5.98
N LYS A 118 8.43 5.18 -6.84
CA LYS A 118 7.46 5.82 -7.73
C LYS A 118 6.21 6.28 -6.99
N LYS A 119 5.63 5.41 -6.15
CA LYS A 119 4.45 5.75 -5.34
C LYS A 119 4.76 6.88 -4.38
N ASN A 120 5.84 6.74 -3.60
CA ASN A 120 6.27 7.68 -2.58
C ASN A 120 5.07 8.05 -1.68
N SER A 121 4.95 9.31 -1.31
CA SER A 121 3.83 9.88 -0.56
C SER A 121 2.66 10.29 -1.45
N HIS A 122 2.60 9.88 -2.72
CA HIS A 122 1.43 10.18 -3.56
C HIS A 122 0.22 9.37 -3.09
N PHE A 123 -0.84 10.08 -2.71
CA PHE A 123 -2.13 9.49 -2.33
C PHE A 123 -3.29 10.30 -2.92
N PRO A 124 -3.55 10.13 -4.23
CA PRO A 124 -4.63 10.82 -4.93
C PRO A 124 -6.01 10.37 -4.44
N LEU A 125 -6.91 11.35 -4.33
CA LEU A 125 -8.32 11.17 -4.00
C LEU A 125 -9.17 11.69 -5.16
N LEU A 126 -10.38 11.15 -5.33
CA LEU A 126 -11.37 11.65 -6.29
C LEU A 126 -11.73 13.10 -5.98
N ASN A 127 -11.93 13.41 -4.70
CA ASN A 127 -12.08 14.76 -4.19
C ASN A 127 -11.06 15.01 -3.08
N SER A 128 -10.13 15.93 -3.30
CA SER A 128 -9.10 16.27 -2.31
C SER A 128 -9.67 16.84 -1.00
N GLU A 129 -10.88 17.40 -1.03
CA GLU A 129 -11.54 17.95 0.16
C GLU A 129 -12.02 16.86 1.12
N ASN A 130 -12.26 15.64 0.64
CA ASN A 130 -12.68 14.50 1.46
C ASN A 130 -11.53 13.93 2.31
N ARG A 131 -10.31 14.45 2.15
CA ARG A 131 -9.14 13.94 2.85
C ARG A 131 -9.31 13.97 4.36
N ILE A 132 -9.02 12.85 5.01
CA ILE A 132 -8.99 12.76 6.47
C ILE A 132 -7.76 13.53 6.97
N LYS A 133 -8.01 14.65 7.65
CA LYS A 133 -6.94 15.58 8.08
C LYS A 133 -6.32 15.20 9.43
N ASN A 134 -7.07 14.51 10.29
CA ASN A 134 -6.68 14.12 11.65
C ASN A 134 -7.06 12.67 11.92
N HIS A 135 -6.46 12.09 12.97
CA HIS A 135 -6.78 10.75 13.44
C HIS A 135 -8.26 10.66 13.86
N PRO A 136 -9.08 9.80 13.22
CA PRO A 136 -10.49 9.69 13.54
C PRO A 136 -10.70 8.87 14.82
N LEU A 137 -11.64 9.30 15.65
CA LEU A 137 -12.04 8.61 16.88
C LEU A 137 -13.50 8.18 16.78
N ASP A 138 -13.84 7.07 17.44
CA ASP A 138 -15.22 6.63 17.62
C ASP A 138 -15.92 7.34 18.79
N ALA A 139 -17.17 6.96 19.06
CA ALA A 139 -17.96 7.54 20.15
C ALA A 139 -17.36 7.33 21.55
N ASN A 140 -16.44 6.36 21.69
CA ASN A 140 -15.73 6.05 22.94
C ASN A 140 -14.32 6.66 22.96
N ASN A 141 -14.01 7.61 22.08
CA ASN A 141 -12.68 8.21 21.91
C ASN A 141 -11.58 7.18 21.54
N SER A 142 -11.94 6.04 20.96
CA SER A 142 -10.98 5.04 20.48
C SER A 142 -10.60 5.32 19.03
N LEU A 143 -9.32 5.13 18.69
CA LEU A 143 -8.81 5.36 17.34
C LEU A 143 -9.48 4.40 16.34
N ILE A 144 -10.07 4.96 15.28
CA ILE A 144 -10.52 4.17 14.14
C ILE A 144 -9.31 4.01 13.21
N SER A 145 -8.56 2.90 13.34
CA SER A 145 -7.33 2.69 12.56
C SER A 145 -7.50 1.75 11.37
N ASN A 146 -8.40 0.76 11.45
CA ASN A 146 -8.56 -0.21 10.37
C ASN A 146 -9.04 0.46 9.08
N ILE A 147 -8.26 0.32 8.01
CA ILE A 147 -8.51 1.04 6.76
C ILE A 147 -9.69 0.50 5.93
N THR A 148 -10.31 -0.60 6.34
CA THR A 148 -11.59 -1.08 5.79
C THR A 148 -12.81 -0.43 6.46
N ASN A 149 -12.62 0.47 7.42
CA ASN A 149 -13.72 1.25 7.97
C ASN A 149 -14.25 2.23 6.92
N SER A 150 -15.58 2.43 6.88
CA SER A 150 -16.26 3.26 5.87
C SER A 150 -15.75 4.70 5.81
N ILE A 151 -15.20 5.26 6.90
CA ILE A 151 -14.57 6.60 6.87
C ILE A 151 -13.44 6.68 5.82
N TYR A 152 -12.66 5.61 5.69
CA TYR A 152 -11.53 5.51 4.79
C TYR A 152 -11.95 5.20 3.35
N GLU A 153 -13.07 4.49 3.17
CA GLU A 153 -13.69 4.24 1.87
C GLU A 153 -14.29 5.53 1.30
N ASN A 154 -15.01 6.29 2.13
CA ASN A 154 -15.64 7.56 1.77
C ASN A 154 -14.64 8.68 1.43
N GLU A 155 -13.37 8.53 1.84
CA GLU A 155 -12.28 9.41 1.41
C GLU A 155 -12.05 9.36 -0.11
N GLY A 156 -12.47 8.27 -0.78
CA GLY A 156 -12.47 8.17 -2.24
C GLY A 156 -11.06 8.05 -2.82
N CYS A 157 -10.26 7.12 -2.29
CA CYS A 157 -8.90 6.87 -2.80
C CYS A 157 -8.93 6.38 -4.26
N ILE A 158 -8.11 6.99 -5.12
CA ILE A 158 -8.00 6.58 -6.53
C ILE A 158 -7.12 5.33 -6.68
N LEU A 159 -6.07 5.23 -5.87
CA LEU A 159 -5.13 4.11 -5.94
C LEU A 159 -5.82 2.77 -5.62
N LEU A 160 -5.43 1.72 -6.34
CA LEU A 160 -5.88 0.36 -6.09
C LEU A 160 -5.05 -0.26 -4.96
N ASN A 161 -5.71 -0.74 -3.91
CA ASN A 161 -5.14 -1.59 -2.90
C ASN A 161 -5.48 -3.06 -3.22
N PRO A 162 -4.50 -3.91 -3.59
CA PRO A 162 -4.76 -5.32 -3.90
C PRO A 162 -5.35 -6.14 -2.75
N GLU A 163 -5.27 -5.65 -1.51
CA GLU A 163 -5.83 -6.31 -0.32
C GLU A 163 -7.31 -5.93 -0.06
N ILE A 164 -7.85 -4.94 -0.76
CA ILE A 164 -9.21 -4.40 -0.55
C ILE A 164 -10.00 -4.37 -1.85
N ASP A 165 -9.39 -3.87 -2.93
CA ASP A 165 -10.02 -3.80 -4.23
C ASP A 165 -9.99 -5.17 -4.93
N LYS A 166 -11.06 -5.47 -5.65
CA LYS A 166 -11.09 -6.52 -6.66
C LYS A 166 -10.44 -5.99 -7.94
N VAL A 167 -9.11 -6.10 -8.05
CA VAL A 167 -8.31 -5.36 -9.03
C VAL A 167 -8.62 -5.77 -10.48
N GLU A 168 -9.18 -6.96 -10.68
CA GLU A 168 -9.63 -7.48 -11.96
C GLU A 168 -10.79 -6.67 -12.55
N ASP A 169 -11.55 -5.94 -11.71
CA ASP A 169 -12.61 -5.04 -12.17
C ASP A 169 -12.04 -3.70 -12.70
N PHE A 170 -10.75 -3.43 -12.48
CA PHE A 170 -10.10 -2.16 -12.82
C PHE A 170 -8.97 -2.31 -13.86
N LEU A 171 -8.40 -3.50 -14.01
CA LEU A 171 -7.20 -3.72 -14.82
C LEU A 171 -7.40 -4.85 -15.83
N ILE A 172 -6.93 -4.63 -17.06
CA ILE A 172 -6.81 -5.68 -18.08
C ILE A 172 -5.37 -5.81 -18.56
N PHE A 173 -4.93 -7.05 -18.80
CA PHE A 173 -3.65 -7.38 -19.41
C PHE A 173 -3.86 -7.70 -20.90
N LYS A 174 -3.07 -7.06 -21.75
CA LYS A 174 -3.12 -7.26 -23.20
C LYS A 174 -2.16 -8.38 -23.63
N PRO A 175 -2.40 -9.06 -24.77
CA PRO A 175 -1.50 -10.11 -25.26
C PRO A 175 -0.05 -9.65 -25.45
N ASN A 176 0.17 -8.39 -25.83
CA ASN A 176 1.51 -7.82 -25.97
C ASN A 176 2.23 -7.53 -24.63
N GLY A 177 1.62 -7.88 -23.49
CA GLY A 177 2.15 -7.68 -22.13
C GLY A 177 1.84 -6.31 -21.50
N ASP A 178 1.23 -5.40 -22.24
CA ASP A 178 0.79 -4.11 -21.71
C ASP A 178 -0.38 -4.28 -20.72
N ILE A 179 -0.55 -3.30 -19.84
CA ILE A 179 -1.63 -3.24 -18.84
C ILE A 179 -2.43 -1.95 -19.04
N LYS A 180 -3.76 -2.02 -18.90
CA LYS A 180 -4.66 -0.87 -19.09
C LYS A 180 -5.70 -0.79 -17.97
N GLY A 181 -5.98 0.43 -17.51
CA GLY A 181 -7.13 0.69 -16.65
C GLY A 181 -8.44 0.67 -17.44
N ILE A 182 -9.46 -0.02 -16.93
CA ILE A 182 -10.75 -0.20 -17.62
C ILE A 182 -11.93 0.45 -16.89
N ASP A 183 -11.73 0.97 -15.68
CA ASP A 183 -12.79 1.60 -14.90
C ASP A 183 -13.07 3.04 -15.36
N THR A 184 -14.32 3.47 -15.18
CA THR A 184 -14.79 4.81 -15.60
C THR A 184 -14.19 5.94 -14.77
N GLN A 185 -13.70 5.65 -13.56
CA GLN A 185 -13.14 6.64 -12.64
C GLN A 185 -11.63 6.84 -12.83
N GLY A 186 -10.99 6.05 -13.71
CA GLY A 186 -9.56 6.13 -14.00
C GLY A 186 -8.65 5.61 -12.89
N ARG A 187 -9.18 4.88 -11.90
CA ARG A 187 -8.43 4.30 -10.77
C ARG A 187 -7.32 3.36 -11.25
N GLY A 188 -7.64 2.48 -12.19
CA GLY A 188 -6.70 1.52 -12.76
C GLY A 188 -5.55 2.22 -13.49
N GLU A 189 -5.84 3.24 -14.29
CA GLU A 189 -4.83 3.93 -15.08
C GLU A 189 -3.87 4.76 -14.21
N ILE A 190 -4.40 5.47 -13.21
CA ILE A 190 -3.58 6.22 -12.25
C ILE A 190 -2.73 5.27 -11.40
N SER A 191 -3.26 4.10 -11.02
CA SER A 191 -2.51 3.06 -10.30
C SER A 191 -1.38 2.48 -11.15
N ILE A 192 -1.62 2.21 -12.44
CA ILE A 192 -0.58 1.78 -13.38
C ILE A 192 0.58 2.80 -13.44
N GLU A 193 0.24 4.09 -13.49
CA GLU A 193 1.22 5.17 -13.56
C GLU A 193 2.04 5.28 -12.25
N LEU A 194 1.35 5.36 -11.11
CA LEU A 194 1.96 5.60 -9.79
C LEU A 194 2.72 4.41 -9.24
N TYR A 195 2.34 3.19 -9.63
CA TYR A 195 3.09 1.98 -9.27
C TYR A 195 4.12 1.58 -10.32
N HIS A 196 4.23 2.35 -11.42
CA HIS A 196 5.15 2.13 -12.52
C HIS A 196 4.99 0.74 -13.15
N LEU A 197 3.75 0.36 -13.48
CA LEU A 197 3.43 -0.99 -13.95
C LEU A 197 3.70 -1.24 -15.44
N ARG A 198 4.03 -0.19 -16.21
CA ARG A 198 4.45 -0.26 -17.63
C ARG A 198 5.97 -0.20 -17.83
N ARG A 199 6.76 -0.64 -16.84
CA ARG A 199 8.21 -0.82 -17.05
C ARG A 199 8.46 -1.90 -18.10
N GLU A 200 9.45 -1.67 -18.97
CA GLU A 200 9.79 -2.58 -20.07
C GLU A 200 9.93 -4.03 -19.60
N ASN A 201 10.67 -4.27 -18.52
CA ASN A 201 10.87 -5.61 -17.98
C ASN A 201 9.56 -6.29 -17.51
N LEU A 202 8.55 -5.53 -17.09
CA LEU A 202 7.24 -6.08 -16.70
C LEU A 202 6.40 -6.43 -17.93
N ILE A 203 6.44 -5.58 -18.96
CA ILE A 203 5.73 -5.81 -20.21
C ILE A 203 6.25 -7.09 -20.86
N LEU A 204 7.57 -7.23 -20.97
CA LEU A 204 8.21 -8.44 -21.51
C LEU A 204 7.84 -9.70 -20.70
N ALA A 205 7.85 -9.60 -19.36
CA ALA A 205 7.50 -10.73 -18.50
C ALA A 205 6.04 -11.18 -18.67
N ARG A 206 5.10 -10.23 -18.78
CA ARG A 206 3.67 -10.54 -19.02
C ARG A 206 3.42 -11.09 -20.41
N ARG A 207 4.06 -10.50 -21.43
CA ARG A 207 3.99 -10.98 -22.81
C ARG A 207 4.43 -12.44 -22.89
N LYS A 208 5.53 -12.80 -22.21
CA LYS A 208 6.01 -14.19 -22.16
C LYS A 208 4.93 -15.14 -21.63
N ILE A 209 4.21 -14.76 -20.57
CA ILE A 209 3.11 -15.57 -20.02
C ILE A 209 1.98 -15.75 -21.05
N SER A 210 1.60 -14.67 -21.75
CA SER A 210 0.59 -14.74 -22.82
C SER A 210 1.03 -15.63 -23.98
N ASP A 211 2.27 -15.46 -24.45
CA ASP A 211 2.85 -16.24 -25.54
C ASP A 211 2.91 -17.74 -25.16
N ASP A 212 3.37 -18.06 -23.94
CA ASP A 212 3.42 -19.43 -23.40
C ASP A 212 2.02 -20.06 -23.25
N PHE A 213 0.98 -19.26 -23.02
CA PHE A 213 -0.41 -19.74 -22.93
C PHE A 213 -1.00 -20.00 -24.32
N LEU A 214 -0.73 -19.15 -25.30
CA LEU A 214 -1.24 -19.29 -26.68
C LEU A 214 -0.54 -20.41 -27.47
N MET A 215 0.65 -20.83 -27.07
CA MET A 215 1.41 -21.93 -27.68
C MET A 215 1.06 -23.32 -27.11
N ARG A 216 0.15 -23.42 -26.13
CA ARG A 216 -0.36 -24.68 -25.56
C ARG A 216 -1.68 -25.06 -26.20
#